data_AF-A0A512JKK2-F1
#
_entry.id   AF-A0A512JKK2-F1
#
_cell.length_a   1.000
_cell.length_b   1.000
_cell.length_c   1.000
_cell.angle_alpha   90.00
_cell.angle_beta   90.00
_cell.angle_gamma   90.00
#
_symmetry.space_group_name_H-M   'P 1'
#
loop_
_entity.id
_entity.type
_entity.pdbx_description
1 polymer ?
#
loop_
_entity_poly.entity_id
_entity_poly.type
_entity_poly.pdbx_seq_one_letter_code
_entity_poly.pdbx_strand_id
1 'polypeptide(L)'
;MTVSVSRTPTLATSLAAALASAVLFAAPATAGGCYGVECYRRVTTPPIFDTVSEQRLVRPARTIYRTTPPVYDTVSERVMVSPGGRHWQTRYDAYGQLVGCWITTPPRFAVQTRRVLVRQAEVIPETLPPVYASYSRRVLVQPASQQWVPAGGGYGGGFAPVGLRVGSIPDAVGITGASSADVGVGLGFSSGSIYDGY
;
A
#
# COMPACT_ATOMS: atom_id res chain seq x y z
N MET A 1 -59.35 -75.64 -51.72
CA MET A 1 -60.68 -75.97 -52.27
C MET A 1 -61.64 -74.88 -51.79
N THR A 2 -61.85 -73.78 -52.54
CA THR A 2 -62.72 -73.64 -53.74
C THR A 2 -64.22 -73.81 -53.46
N VAL A 3 -64.89 -72.70 -53.10
CA VAL A 3 -66.23 -72.34 -53.60
C VAL A 3 -66.26 -70.83 -53.84
N SER A 4 -66.98 -70.40 -54.87
CA SER A 4 -67.05 -69.04 -55.42
C SER A 4 -68.51 -68.61 -55.64
N VAL A 5 -68.73 -67.40 -56.21
CA VAL A 5 -70.05 -66.87 -56.70
C VAL A 5 -71.00 -66.45 -55.56
N SER A 6 -71.29 -65.17 -55.26
CA SER A 6 -71.66 -63.97 -56.03
C SER A 6 -73.15 -63.85 -56.43
N ARG A 7 -73.82 -62.76 -55.98
CA ARG A 7 -74.76 -61.93 -56.76
C ARG A 7 -75.36 -60.78 -55.91
N THR A 8 -75.23 -59.57 -56.46
CA THR A 8 -76.01 -58.33 -56.19
C THR A 8 -77.42 -58.44 -56.83
N PRO A 9 -78.37 -57.48 -56.76
CA PRO A 9 -78.29 -56.04 -56.39
C PRO A 9 -79.39 -55.63 -55.35
N THR A 10 -79.97 -54.42 -55.20
CA THR A 10 -80.05 -53.18 -56.01
C THR A 10 -80.46 -51.93 -55.19
N LEU A 11 -80.07 -50.75 -55.66
CA LEU A 11 -80.75 -49.42 -55.58
C LEU A 11 -81.44 -48.95 -54.28
N ALA A 12 -80.84 -47.94 -53.64
CA ALA A 12 -81.56 -46.79 -53.08
C ALA A 12 -80.70 -45.52 -53.27
N THR A 13 -81.28 -44.45 -53.82
CA THR A 13 -80.56 -43.30 -54.38
C THR A 13 -80.47 -42.10 -53.43
N SER A 14 -79.24 -41.57 -53.28
CA SER A 14 -78.87 -40.13 -53.13
C SER A 14 -79.74 -39.19 -52.29
N LEU A 15 -79.15 -38.58 -51.25
CA LEU A 15 -79.56 -37.26 -50.75
C LEU A 15 -78.41 -36.55 -49.98
N ALA A 16 -78.28 -35.23 -50.21
CA ALA A 16 -77.50 -34.21 -49.49
C ALA A 16 -76.03 -34.55 -49.10
N ALA A 17 -74.97 -33.95 -49.67
CA ALA A 17 -74.63 -32.53 -49.78
C ALA A 17 -74.31 -31.82 -48.44
N ALA A 18 -73.16 -31.11 -48.45
CA ALA A 18 -72.72 -30.08 -47.50
C ALA A 18 -72.27 -30.49 -46.06
N LEU A 19 -71.04 -30.99 -45.94
CA LEU A 19 -70.13 -30.61 -44.83
C LEU A 19 -68.67 -30.52 -45.35
N ALA A 20 -68.34 -29.43 -46.04
CA ALA A 20 -66.96 -29.06 -46.31
C ALA A 20 -66.40 -28.32 -45.09
N SER A 21 -66.00 -29.07 -44.06
CA SER A 21 -65.35 -28.52 -42.87
C SER A 21 -63.96 -27.99 -43.24
N ALA A 22 -63.83 -26.66 -43.29
CA ALA A 22 -62.57 -25.98 -43.55
C ALA A 22 -61.58 -26.21 -42.40
N VAL A 23 -60.64 -27.15 -42.59
CA VAL A 23 -59.47 -27.29 -41.74
C VAL A 23 -58.49 -26.17 -42.09
N LEU A 24 -58.62 -25.02 -41.41
CA LEU A 24 -57.53 -24.05 -41.38
C LEU A 24 -56.36 -24.68 -40.62
N PHE A 25 -55.30 -25.03 -41.35
CA PHE A 25 -54.00 -25.29 -40.76
C PHE A 25 -53.46 -24.00 -40.15
N ALA A 26 -53.65 -23.84 -38.84
CA ALA A 26 -52.90 -22.88 -38.05
C ALA A 26 -51.43 -23.34 -38.00
N ALA A 27 -50.65 -22.94 -39.01
CA ALA A 27 -49.20 -23.00 -38.90
C ALA A 27 -48.80 -22.15 -37.68
N PRO A 28 -48.02 -22.69 -36.72
CA PRO A 28 -47.53 -21.86 -35.62
C PRO A 28 -46.65 -20.78 -36.22
N ALA A 29 -47.00 -19.51 -36.01
CA ALA A 29 -46.11 -18.41 -36.29
C ALA A 29 -44.92 -18.52 -35.33
N THR A 30 -43.87 -19.21 -35.77
CA THR A 30 -42.57 -19.20 -35.10
C THR A 30 -41.98 -17.81 -35.30
N ALA A 31 -42.44 -16.87 -34.47
CA ALA A 31 -41.74 -15.63 -34.21
C ALA A 31 -40.28 -15.99 -33.97
N GLY A 32 -39.37 -15.37 -34.74
CA GLY A 32 -37.98 -15.81 -34.88
C GLY A 32 -37.15 -15.63 -33.60
N GLY A 33 -37.41 -16.44 -32.59
CA GLY A 33 -36.48 -16.71 -31.53
C GLY A 33 -35.33 -17.54 -32.11
N CYS A 34 -34.12 -17.05 -31.92
CA CYS A 34 -32.94 -17.71 -32.42
C CYS A 34 -32.54 -18.80 -31.40
N TYR A 35 -32.99 -20.04 -31.63
CA TYR A 35 -32.83 -21.17 -30.71
C TYR A 35 -31.66 -22.09 -31.12
N GLY A 36 -30.47 -21.53 -31.33
CA GLY A 36 -29.29 -22.27 -31.81
C GLY A 36 -27.97 -21.72 -31.29
N VAL A 37 -26.90 -22.50 -31.43
CA VAL A 37 -25.53 -22.06 -31.06
C VAL A 37 -25.03 -20.90 -31.95
N GLU A 38 -25.62 -20.72 -33.12
CA GLU A 38 -25.40 -19.59 -34.04
C GLU A 38 -25.92 -18.24 -33.50
N CYS A 39 -26.79 -18.28 -32.50
CA CYS A 39 -27.51 -17.11 -31.97
C CYS A 39 -26.77 -16.39 -30.85
N TYR A 40 -25.71 -17.02 -30.30
CA TYR A 40 -24.91 -16.49 -29.21
C TYR A 40 -23.45 -16.45 -29.61
N ARG A 41 -22.78 -15.32 -29.36
CA ARG A 41 -21.33 -15.21 -29.48
C ARG A 41 -20.68 -15.32 -28.11
N ARG A 42 -19.57 -16.06 -28.03
CA ARG A 42 -18.74 -16.12 -26.82
C ARG A 42 -17.95 -14.83 -26.70
N VAL A 43 -18.16 -14.08 -25.63
CA VAL A 43 -17.38 -12.90 -25.28
C VAL A 43 -16.42 -13.30 -24.16
N THR A 44 -15.13 -13.09 -24.40
CA THR A 44 -14.07 -13.30 -23.42
C THR A 44 -13.63 -11.94 -22.89
N THR A 45 -13.82 -11.70 -21.60
CA THR A 45 -13.32 -10.51 -20.91
C THR A 45 -11.94 -10.82 -20.34
N PRO A 46 -10.89 -10.03 -20.67
CA PRO A 46 -9.55 -10.26 -20.13
C PRO A 46 -9.50 -10.06 -18.61
N PRO A 47 -8.55 -10.68 -17.91
CA PRO A 47 -8.39 -10.48 -16.47
C PRO A 47 -7.91 -9.06 -16.17
N ILE A 48 -8.43 -8.47 -15.09
CA ILE A 48 -8.01 -7.14 -14.63
C ILE A 48 -7.00 -7.31 -13.49
N PHE A 49 -5.82 -6.73 -13.68
CA PHE A 49 -4.76 -6.65 -12.69
C PHE A 49 -4.62 -5.23 -12.16
N ASP A 50 -4.45 -5.10 -10.86
CA ASP A 50 -4.09 -3.84 -10.20
C ASP A 50 -2.66 -3.95 -9.61
N THR A 51 -2.02 -2.82 -9.33
CA THR A 51 -0.65 -2.75 -8.80
C THR A 51 -0.65 -2.17 -7.39
N VAL A 52 -0.53 -3.05 -6.40
CA VAL A 52 -0.49 -2.66 -4.99
C VAL A 52 0.94 -2.34 -4.58
N SER A 53 1.14 -1.18 -3.93
CA SER A 53 2.40 -0.78 -3.29
C SER A 53 2.40 -1.21 -1.82
N GLU A 54 3.35 -2.05 -1.42
CA GLU A 54 3.55 -2.51 -0.05
C GLU A 54 4.87 -1.98 0.50
N GLN A 55 4.86 -1.34 1.67
CA GLN A 55 6.10 -1.01 2.39
C GLN A 55 6.58 -2.23 3.17
N ARG A 56 7.80 -2.71 2.85
CA ARG A 56 8.45 -3.80 3.58
C ARG A 56 9.67 -3.30 4.34
N LEU A 57 9.85 -3.83 5.54
CA LEU A 57 11.04 -3.59 6.36
C LEU A 57 12.24 -4.27 5.71
N VAL A 58 13.17 -3.48 5.16
CA VAL A 58 14.41 -3.98 4.54
C VAL A 58 15.53 -4.08 5.57
N ARG A 59 15.55 -3.18 6.56
CA ARG A 59 16.54 -3.19 7.63
C ARG A 59 15.90 -2.77 8.96
N PRO A 60 15.97 -3.59 10.02
CA PRO A 60 15.47 -3.19 11.33
C PRO A 60 16.28 -2.04 11.92
N ALA A 61 15.68 -1.34 12.88
CA ALA A 61 16.40 -0.42 13.75
C ALA A 61 17.54 -1.17 14.46
N ARG A 62 18.71 -0.55 14.60
CA ARG A 62 19.83 -1.14 15.34
C ARG A 62 20.70 -0.06 15.96
N THR A 63 21.21 -0.34 17.15
CA THR A 63 22.22 0.48 17.80
C THR A 63 23.60 0.07 17.29
N ILE A 64 24.38 1.05 16.83
CA ILE A 64 25.82 0.88 16.60
C ILE A 64 26.58 1.57 17.74
N TYR A 65 27.78 1.08 18.04
CA TYR A 65 28.63 1.63 19.09
C TYR A 65 29.85 2.29 18.48
N ARG A 66 30.02 3.59 18.71
CA ARG A 66 31.20 4.36 18.30
C ARG A 66 32.14 4.53 19.48
N THR A 67 33.33 3.93 19.41
CA THR A 67 34.37 4.10 20.42
C THR A 67 35.22 5.33 20.12
N THR A 68 35.28 6.25 21.08
CA THR A 68 36.20 7.38 21.09
C THR A 68 37.40 7.04 21.98
N PRO A 69 38.66 7.14 21.49
CA PRO A 69 39.84 6.81 22.27
C PRO A 69 40.07 7.80 23.43
N PRO A 70 40.77 7.39 24.50
CA PRO A 70 41.11 8.29 25.61
C PRO A 70 42.10 9.36 25.15
N VAL A 71 41.97 10.56 25.70
CA VAL A 71 42.88 11.69 25.46
C VAL A 71 43.79 11.86 26.67
N TYR A 72 45.09 11.75 26.45
CA TYR A 72 46.13 11.99 27.44
C TYR A 72 46.83 13.31 27.16
N ASP A 73 47.19 14.02 28.22
CA ASP A 73 48.04 15.21 28.18
C ASP A 73 49.29 14.98 29.04
N THR A 74 50.34 15.78 28.82
CA THR A 74 51.63 15.67 29.51
C THR A 74 51.85 16.90 30.39
N VAL A 75 51.60 16.75 31.69
CA VAL A 75 51.80 17.82 32.67
C VAL A 75 53.24 17.80 33.15
N SER A 76 53.92 18.95 33.06
CA SER A 76 55.26 19.18 33.60
C SER A 76 55.18 19.92 34.94
N GLU A 77 55.79 19.35 35.98
CA GLU A 77 55.80 19.92 37.33
C GLU A 77 57.23 20.12 37.81
N ARG A 78 57.53 21.29 38.39
CA ARG A 78 58.87 21.61 38.90
C ARG A 78 58.99 21.16 40.35
N VAL A 79 59.57 19.99 40.55
CA VAL A 79 59.73 19.36 41.87
C VAL A 79 61.12 19.69 42.44
N MET A 80 61.18 20.00 43.74
CA MET A 80 62.46 20.12 44.45
C MET A 80 63.06 18.72 44.65
N VAL A 81 64.24 18.48 44.07
CA VAL A 81 64.95 17.19 44.18
C VAL A 81 66.04 17.21 45.25
N SER A 82 66.47 18.39 45.68
CA SER A 82 67.33 18.55 46.86
C SER A 82 67.06 19.91 47.49
N PRO A 83 66.86 20.00 48.82
CA PRO A 83 66.64 21.26 49.52
C PRO A 83 67.89 22.15 49.57
N GLY A 84 69.06 21.63 49.18
CA GLY A 84 70.34 22.30 49.43
C GLY A 84 70.65 22.33 50.91
N GLY A 85 71.48 23.28 51.34
CA GLY A 85 71.82 23.48 52.75
C GLY A 85 73.22 24.04 52.95
N ARG A 86 73.58 24.23 54.23
CA ARG A 86 74.95 24.57 54.65
C ARG A 86 75.62 23.36 55.27
N HIS A 87 76.81 23.03 54.78
CA HIS A 87 77.62 21.95 55.34
C HIS A 87 79.05 22.44 55.58
N TRP A 88 79.69 21.87 56.58
CA TRP A 88 81.08 22.17 56.91
C TRP A 88 82.00 21.36 56.01
N GLN A 89 82.98 22.00 55.38
CA GLN A 89 84.08 21.31 54.69
C GLN A 89 85.41 21.89 55.16
N THR A 90 86.38 21.01 55.35
CA THR A 90 87.74 21.38 55.74
C THR A 90 88.68 21.18 54.55
N ARG A 91 89.60 22.11 54.34
CA ARG A 91 90.64 22.05 53.31
C ARG A 91 91.99 22.44 53.91
N TYR A 92 93.06 21.87 53.38
CA TYR A 92 94.41 22.37 53.65
C TYR A 92 94.63 23.70 52.94
N ASP A 93 95.25 24.66 53.63
CA ASP A 93 95.70 25.91 53.05
C ASP A 93 97.09 25.78 52.38
N ALA A 94 97.66 26.90 51.91
CA ALA A 94 98.97 26.92 51.27
C ALA A 94 100.15 26.62 52.22
N TYR A 95 99.90 26.55 53.54
CA TYR A 95 100.90 26.36 54.59
C TYR A 95 100.71 25.03 55.35
N GLY A 96 99.72 24.21 54.97
CA GLY A 96 99.45 22.90 55.55
C GLY A 96 98.50 22.89 56.76
N GLN A 97 97.85 24.01 57.10
CA GLN A 97 96.84 24.08 58.16
C GLN A 97 95.47 23.59 57.67
N LEU A 98 94.70 22.90 58.53
CA LEU A 98 93.31 22.53 58.26
C LEU A 98 92.37 23.71 58.55
N VAL A 99 91.88 24.37 57.50
CA VAL A 99 90.91 25.46 57.59
C VAL A 99 89.52 24.96 57.19
N GLY A 100 88.53 25.23 58.04
CA GLY A 100 87.14 24.86 57.78
C GLY A 100 86.30 26.02 57.28
N CYS A 101 85.44 25.75 56.29
CA CYS A 101 84.52 26.72 55.71
C CYS A 101 83.10 26.16 55.66
N TRP A 102 82.13 27.04 55.91
CA TRP A 102 80.72 26.75 55.64
C TRP A 102 80.44 26.93 54.15
N ILE A 103 80.15 25.85 53.45
CA ILE A 103 79.75 25.89 52.05
C ILE A 103 78.23 25.84 51.98
N THR A 104 77.62 26.77 51.23
CA THR A 104 76.18 26.81 50.98
C THR A 104 75.89 26.20 49.62
N THR A 105 75.19 25.07 49.59
CA THR A 105 74.69 24.45 48.35
C THR A 105 73.27 24.94 48.09
N PRO A 106 72.96 25.54 46.92
CA PRO A 106 71.60 25.99 46.60
C PRO A 106 70.65 24.80 46.39
N PRO A 107 69.34 24.97 46.63
CA PRO A 107 68.34 23.95 46.32
C PRO A 107 68.33 23.61 44.83
N ARG A 108 68.14 22.34 44.51
CA ARG A 108 68.06 21.83 43.14
C ARG A 108 66.62 21.43 42.83
N PHE A 109 66.16 21.84 41.66
CA PHE A 109 64.85 21.51 41.12
C PHE A 109 65.00 20.72 39.83
N ALA A 110 64.11 19.76 39.59
CA ALA A 110 63.99 19.07 38.33
C ALA A 110 62.55 19.23 37.80
N VAL A 111 62.38 19.14 36.49
CA VAL A 111 61.05 19.02 35.89
C VAL A 111 60.70 17.55 35.81
N GLN A 112 59.60 17.15 36.43
CA GLN A 112 59.01 15.82 36.27
C GLN A 112 57.83 15.93 35.32
N THR A 113 57.77 15.04 34.33
CA THR A 113 56.65 14.94 33.40
C THR A 113 55.80 13.72 33.75
N ARG A 114 54.48 13.90 33.84
CA ARG A 114 53.52 12.80 33.99
C ARG A 114 52.44 12.89 32.93
N ARG A 115 52.01 11.73 32.42
CA ARG A 115 50.81 11.65 31.59
C ARG A 115 49.57 11.63 32.49
N VAL A 116 48.63 12.52 32.19
CA VAL A 116 47.34 12.61 32.87
C VAL A 116 46.25 12.30 31.85
N LEU A 117 45.28 11.49 32.24
CA LEU A 117 44.10 11.22 31.42
C LEU A 117 43.16 12.43 31.54
N VAL A 118 42.97 13.15 30.43
CA VAL A 118 42.12 14.35 30.34
C VAL A 118 40.71 13.99 29.90
N ARG A 119 40.58 12.98 29.03
CA ARG A 119 39.29 12.40 28.64
C ARG A 119 39.40 10.89 28.63
N GLN A 120 38.44 10.23 29.28
CA GLN A 120 38.33 8.77 29.27
C GLN A 120 37.91 8.25 27.89
N ALA A 121 38.14 6.96 27.65
CA ALA A 121 37.55 6.29 26.50
C ALA A 121 36.02 6.29 26.66
N GLU A 122 35.29 6.60 25.59
CA GLU A 122 33.84 6.70 25.62
C GLU A 122 33.23 5.84 24.50
N VAL A 123 32.16 5.12 24.81
CA VAL A 123 31.40 4.32 23.84
C VAL A 123 30.04 4.97 23.66
N ILE A 124 29.86 5.65 22.53
CA ILE A 124 28.64 6.40 22.22
C ILE A 124 27.69 5.47 21.45
N PRO A 125 26.47 5.20 21.96
CA PRO A 125 25.46 4.47 21.23
C PRO A 125 24.76 5.38 20.21
N GLU A 126 24.75 4.97 18.94
CA GLU A 126 24.06 5.66 17.85
C GLU A 126 22.93 4.76 17.33
N THR A 127 21.68 5.18 17.52
CA THR A 127 20.50 4.43 17.10
C THR A 127 20.16 4.72 15.65
N LEU A 128 20.40 3.76 14.76
CA LEU A 128 20.02 3.88 13.36
C LEU A 128 18.55 3.51 13.17
N PRO A 129 17.74 4.34 12.49
CA PRO A 129 16.32 4.07 12.26
C PRO A 129 16.10 2.86 11.34
N PRO A 130 14.89 2.25 11.37
CA PRO A 130 14.52 1.20 10.43
C PRO A 130 14.42 1.78 9.02
N VAL A 131 14.79 0.98 8.02
CA VAL A 131 14.68 1.34 6.59
C VAL A 131 13.60 0.50 5.94
N TYR A 132 12.60 1.17 5.37
CA TYR A 132 11.53 0.58 4.58
C TYR A 132 11.79 0.83 3.09
N ALA A 133 11.31 -0.08 2.25
CA ALA A 133 11.23 0.12 0.80
C ALA A 133 9.83 -0.25 0.29
N SER A 134 9.37 0.47 -0.73
CA SER A 134 8.14 0.14 -1.46
C SER A 134 8.40 -0.95 -2.48
N TYR A 135 7.58 -1.98 -2.45
CA TYR A 135 7.53 -3.05 -3.45
C TYR A 135 6.18 -3.02 -4.14
N SER A 136 6.17 -2.91 -5.47
CA SER A 136 4.97 -3.05 -6.27
C SER A 136 4.77 -4.53 -6.63
N ARG A 137 3.54 -5.03 -6.44
CA ARG A 137 3.13 -6.35 -6.96
C ARG A 137 1.80 -6.23 -7.69
N ARG A 138 1.68 -6.96 -8.80
CA ARG A 138 0.40 -7.11 -9.49
C ARG A 138 -0.48 -8.11 -8.76
N VAL A 139 -1.73 -7.73 -8.52
CA VAL A 139 -2.76 -8.56 -7.91
C VAL A 139 -3.89 -8.70 -8.92
N LEU A 140 -4.39 -9.92 -9.10
CA LEU A 140 -5.56 -10.18 -9.94
C LEU A 140 -6.81 -9.72 -9.16
N VAL A 141 -7.47 -8.67 -9.66
CA VAL A 141 -8.69 -8.10 -9.04
C VAL A 141 -9.92 -8.77 -9.63
N GLN A 142 -9.93 -8.98 -10.94
CA GLN A 142 -11.00 -9.69 -11.64
C GLN A 142 -10.41 -10.82 -12.49
N PRO A 143 -10.86 -12.08 -12.30
CA PRO A 143 -10.45 -13.19 -13.16
C PRO A 143 -11.03 -13.00 -14.58
N ALA A 144 -10.36 -13.59 -15.56
CA ALA A 144 -10.87 -13.62 -16.92
C ALA A 144 -12.24 -14.34 -16.93
N SER A 145 -13.27 -13.67 -17.45
CA SER A 145 -14.63 -14.23 -17.52
C SER A 145 -15.03 -14.50 -18.97
N GLN A 146 -15.92 -15.47 -19.15
CA GLN A 146 -16.38 -15.89 -20.47
C GLN A 146 -17.89 -16.07 -20.42
N GLN A 147 -18.60 -15.31 -21.24
CA GLN A 147 -20.06 -15.27 -21.24
C GLN A 147 -20.61 -15.33 -22.66
N TRP A 148 -21.73 -16.03 -22.83
CA TRP A 148 -22.50 -16.02 -24.07
C TRP A 148 -23.39 -14.78 -24.10
N VAL A 149 -23.25 -13.99 -25.17
CA VAL A 149 -24.06 -12.79 -25.42
C VAL A 149 -24.82 -13.01 -26.73
N PRO A 150 -26.12 -12.66 -26.83
CA PRO A 150 -26.86 -12.79 -28.09
C PRO A 150 -26.14 -12.02 -29.21
N ALA A 151 -26.06 -12.64 -30.39
CA ALA A 151 -25.40 -12.07 -31.56
C ALA A 151 -26.26 -11.01 -32.27
N GLY A 152 -27.59 -11.10 -32.13
CA GLY A 152 -28.54 -10.07 -32.57
C GLY A 152 -28.67 -8.92 -31.56
N GLY A 153 -28.67 -7.69 -32.06
CA GLY A 153 -28.73 -6.50 -31.22
C GLY A 153 -30.05 -6.34 -30.45
N GLY A 154 -29.93 -6.18 -29.13
CA GLY A 154 -30.88 -5.52 -28.24
C GLY A 154 -32.39 -5.65 -28.51
N TYR A 155 -33.03 -6.63 -27.89
CA TYR A 155 -34.39 -6.42 -27.40
C TYR A 155 -34.29 -5.37 -26.29
N GLY A 156 -34.86 -4.19 -26.53
CA GLY A 156 -34.86 -3.10 -25.56
C GLY A 156 -35.64 -3.48 -24.31
N GLY A 157 -34.93 -3.97 -23.29
CA GLY A 157 -35.41 -3.95 -21.92
C GLY A 157 -35.55 -2.50 -21.49
N GLY A 158 -36.71 -1.90 -21.75
CA GLY A 158 -36.98 -0.53 -21.42
C GLY A 158 -36.82 -0.33 -19.92
N PHE A 159 -35.80 0.44 -19.53
CA PHE A 159 -35.95 1.29 -18.36
C PHE A 159 -37.15 2.19 -18.67
N ALA A 160 -38.32 1.81 -18.16
CA ALA A 160 -39.38 2.79 -17.99
C ALA A 160 -38.75 3.92 -17.17
N PRO A 161 -38.68 5.16 -17.67
CA PRO A 161 -38.49 6.25 -16.75
C PRO A 161 -39.66 6.11 -15.77
N VAL A 162 -39.35 5.90 -14.50
CA VAL A 162 -40.20 6.43 -13.44
C VAL A 162 -40.16 7.93 -13.65
N GLY A 163 -41.03 8.37 -14.55
CA GLY A 163 -41.43 9.75 -14.65
C GLY A 163 -41.91 10.08 -13.26
N LEU A 164 -41.10 10.86 -12.56
CA LEU A 164 -41.58 11.73 -11.51
C LEU A 164 -42.74 12.49 -12.13
N ARG A 165 -43.96 11.96 -11.96
CA ARG A 165 -45.10 12.80 -11.72
C ARG A 165 -44.68 13.60 -10.50
N VAL A 166 -44.11 14.76 -10.79
CA VAL A 166 -44.06 15.90 -9.88
C VAL A 166 -45.52 16.21 -9.60
N GLY A 167 -46.10 15.43 -8.68
CA GLY A 167 -47.23 15.88 -7.92
C GLY A 167 -46.74 17.13 -7.23
N SER A 168 -47.25 18.26 -7.69
CA SER A 168 -47.28 19.49 -6.93
C SER A 168 -47.91 19.17 -5.58
N ILE A 169 -47.06 18.84 -4.60
CA ILE A 169 -47.43 18.88 -3.19
C ILE A 169 -47.79 20.35 -2.96
N PRO A 170 -49.04 20.68 -2.58
CA PRO A 170 -49.40 22.07 -2.36
C PRO A 170 -48.53 22.64 -1.24
N ASP A 171 -47.99 23.84 -1.47
CA ASP A 171 -47.01 24.48 -0.62
C ASP A 171 -47.53 24.68 0.81
N ALA A 172 -47.05 23.87 1.75
CA ALA A 172 -47.36 24.01 3.18
C ALA A 172 -46.23 24.72 3.96
N VAL A 173 -45.03 24.84 3.37
CA VAL A 173 -43.90 25.61 3.91
C VAL A 173 -43.19 26.27 2.73
N GLY A 174 -43.27 27.59 2.63
CA GLY A 174 -42.80 28.36 1.47
C GLY A 174 -41.28 28.38 1.34
N ILE A 175 -40.71 27.43 0.58
CA ILE A 175 -39.33 27.47 0.10
C ILE A 175 -39.33 27.16 -1.40
N THR A 176 -39.53 28.19 -2.21
CA THR A 176 -39.37 28.09 -3.67
C THR A 176 -37.90 27.99 -4.04
N GLY A 177 -37.51 26.84 -4.60
CA GLY A 177 -36.19 26.65 -5.22
C GLY A 177 -35.16 25.97 -4.31
N ALA A 178 -35.29 24.65 -4.14
CA ALA A 178 -34.18 23.78 -3.74
C ALA A 178 -33.91 22.80 -4.87
N SER A 179 -32.76 22.95 -5.53
CA SER A 179 -32.22 21.98 -6.47
C SER A 179 -31.68 20.77 -5.71
N SER A 180 -31.45 19.64 -6.40
CA SER A 180 -30.89 18.44 -5.79
C SER A 180 -29.48 18.62 -5.20
N ALA A 181 -28.80 19.73 -5.51
CA ALA A 181 -27.55 20.15 -4.87
C ALA A 181 -27.73 20.53 -3.38
N ASP A 182 -28.89 21.08 -3.02
CA ASP A 182 -29.09 21.73 -1.71
C ASP A 182 -29.41 20.72 -0.58
N VAL A 183 -29.92 19.54 -0.95
CA VAL A 183 -30.23 18.44 0.00
C VAL A 183 -28.95 17.76 0.51
N GLY A 184 -27.84 17.82 -0.23
CA GLY A 184 -26.57 17.18 0.15
C GLY A 184 -25.92 17.81 1.39
N VAL A 185 -26.11 19.12 1.60
CA VAL A 185 -25.48 19.86 2.71
C VAL A 185 -26.17 19.60 4.05
N GLY A 186 -27.49 19.36 4.05
CA GLY A 186 -28.29 19.16 5.27
C GLY A 186 -28.10 17.80 5.98
N LEU A 187 -27.53 16.79 5.29
CA LEU A 187 -27.38 15.43 5.83
C LEU A 187 -25.92 14.98 6.02
N GLY A 188 -24.95 15.90 5.93
CA GLY A 188 -23.57 15.65 6.32
C GLY A 188 -22.75 14.72 5.39
N PHE A 189 -23.30 14.30 4.25
CA PHE A 189 -22.58 13.50 3.26
C PHE A 189 -21.74 14.39 2.34
N SER A 190 -20.59 14.84 2.87
CA SER A 190 -19.57 15.53 2.06
C SER A 190 -18.90 14.56 1.09
N SER A 191 -19.39 14.50 -0.15
CA SER A 191 -18.70 13.82 -1.27
C SER A 191 -17.68 14.76 -1.91
N GLY A 192 -16.48 14.82 -1.34
CA GLY A 192 -15.38 15.59 -1.90
C GLY A 192 -14.74 14.92 -3.12
N SER A 193 -15.01 15.44 -4.31
CA SER A 193 -14.09 15.44 -5.46
C SER A 193 -14.40 16.68 -6.29
N ILE A 194 -13.63 17.77 -6.19
CA ILE A 194 -12.24 17.87 -6.67
C ILE A 194 -12.12 17.20 -8.06
N TYR A 195 -12.76 17.83 -9.04
CA TYR A 195 -12.18 17.93 -10.37
C TYR A 195 -11.18 19.09 -10.34
N ASP A 196 -9.97 18.81 -9.88
CA ASP A 196 -8.79 19.60 -10.20
C ASP A 196 -8.14 19.02 -11.46
N GLY A 197 -7.89 19.86 -12.47
CA GLY A 197 -7.03 19.52 -13.60
C GLY A 197 -7.74 19.07 -14.88
N TYR A 198 -8.37 20.01 -15.58
CA TYR A 198 -7.98 20.40 -16.95
C TYR A 198 -8.44 21.84 -17.24
#